data_AF-A0A2R7M404-F1
#
_entry.id   AF-A0A2R7M404-F1
#
_cell.length_a   1.000
_cell.length_b   1.000
_cell.length_c   1.000
_cell.angle_alpha   90.00
_cell.angle_beta   90.00
_cell.angle_gamma   90.00
#
_symmetry.space_group_name_H-M   'P 1'
#
loop_
_entity.id
_entity.type
_entity.pdbx_description
1 polymer ?
#
loop_
_entity_poly.entity_id
_entity_poly.type
_entity_poly.pdbx_seq_one_letter_code
_entity_poly.pdbx_strand_id
1 'polypeptide(L)'
;VNAKIGQAESTVKRLPEEQQELVKIQRKYDLSDNIYTEFLKKRNEAEIVKASNLSDVHFIDSAKDIGGGLVGPKTSVNYILALFLGILVPLLFIFGIFFVNNSIQNADDVSKLTQIPLIGVIGVNKDAVNLAVFDKPKSALSEAFRAIRSSLQFLYKKQEVSGSKTLMITSSISGEGKTFCSINIATVFALSEKKTVIVGLDLRKPRLSEEFDIKNEAGVVNYLIKQNSLDEIINATQIANLDVILSGPIPPNPSELILSDVMRELILELKQKYDYIILDTPPVGLVSDALELSQYADVTLYIVRQNYTKKDMITLLNTRVKRGELTNASIVLNGYENKAKYGSAYGYGYGYGAYGNGYHDEGEKISFWKTILNKLNKK
;
A
#
# COMPACT_ATOMS: atom_id res chain seq x y z
N VAL A 1 27.35 95.55 -51.22
CA VAL A 1 26.29 95.09 -52.15
C VAL A 1 25.18 96.14 -52.28
N ASN A 2 24.55 96.58 -51.19
CA ASN A 2 23.46 97.58 -51.23
C ASN A 2 23.81 98.90 -51.93
N ALA A 3 25.04 99.41 -51.78
CA ALA A 3 25.49 100.61 -52.50
C ALA A 3 25.57 100.42 -54.03
N LYS A 4 25.95 99.22 -54.50
CA LYS A 4 25.98 98.88 -55.94
C LYS A 4 24.57 98.66 -56.50
N ILE A 5 23.65 98.12 -55.70
CA ILE A 5 22.23 97.98 -56.06
C ILE A 5 21.59 99.37 -56.22
N GLY A 6 21.81 100.28 -55.27
CA GLY A 6 21.30 101.65 -55.36
C GLY A 6 21.85 102.43 -56.57
N GLN A 7 23.13 102.25 -56.93
CA GLN A 7 23.69 102.84 -58.15
C GLN A 7 23.06 102.28 -59.43
N ALA A 8 22.87 100.96 -59.52
CA ALA A 8 22.20 100.32 -60.65
C ALA A 8 20.73 100.76 -60.78
N GLU A 9 20.00 100.88 -59.66
CA GLU A 9 18.62 101.37 -59.65
C GLU A 9 18.51 102.85 -60.08
N SER A 10 19.46 103.69 -59.69
CA SER A 10 19.50 105.09 -60.12
C SER A 10 19.81 105.23 -61.62
N THR A 11 20.59 104.30 -62.18
CA THR A 11 20.91 104.26 -63.62
C THR A 11 19.70 103.78 -64.42
N VAL A 12 18.98 102.76 -63.93
CA VAL A 12 17.74 102.27 -64.54
C VAL A 12 16.64 103.35 -64.54
N LYS A 13 16.52 104.16 -63.47
CA LYS A 13 15.55 105.27 -63.39
C LYS A 13 15.79 106.43 -64.38
N ARG A 14 16.99 106.53 -64.97
CA ARG A 14 17.33 107.56 -65.98
C ARG A 14 17.03 107.13 -67.42
N LEU A 15 16.68 105.87 -67.64
CA LEU A 15 16.29 105.35 -68.95
C LEU A 15 14.82 105.74 -69.27
N PRO A 16 14.44 105.88 -70.55
CA PRO A 16 13.03 106.05 -70.97
C PRO A 16 12.13 104.94 -70.43
N GLU A 17 10.82 105.21 -70.24
CA GLU A 17 9.88 104.27 -69.61
C GLU A 17 9.87 102.87 -70.26
N GLU A 18 9.89 102.80 -71.59
CA GLU A 18 9.94 101.53 -72.34
C GLU A 18 11.19 100.69 -72.02
N GLN A 19 12.34 101.33 -71.84
CA GLN A 19 13.59 100.64 -71.48
C GLN A 19 13.57 100.17 -70.02
N GLN A 20 12.91 100.93 -69.12
CA GLN A 20 12.69 100.48 -67.75
C GLN A 20 11.78 99.27 -67.69
N GLU A 21 10.70 99.24 -68.48
CA GLU A 21 9.83 98.08 -68.60
C GLU A 21 10.57 96.86 -69.16
N LEU A 22 11.36 97.03 -70.23
CA LEU A 22 12.16 95.94 -70.81
C LEU A 22 13.11 95.34 -69.77
N VAL A 23 13.81 96.15 -68.97
CA VAL A 23 14.70 95.66 -67.90
C VAL A 23 13.93 94.92 -66.80
N LYS A 24 12.71 95.35 -66.47
CA LYS A 24 11.84 94.63 -65.52
C LYS A 24 11.38 93.29 -66.08
N ILE A 25 10.97 93.25 -67.35
CA ILE A 25 10.55 92.03 -68.05
C ILE A 25 11.73 91.08 -68.16
N GLN A 26 12.90 91.55 -68.58
CA GLN A 26 14.12 90.75 -68.66
C GLN A 26 14.49 90.15 -67.30
N ARG A 27 14.44 90.94 -66.21
CA ARG A 27 14.68 90.40 -64.86
C ARG A 27 13.69 89.32 -64.46
N LYS A 28 12.40 89.47 -64.81
CA LYS A 28 11.38 88.46 -64.55
C LYS A 28 11.59 87.21 -65.41
N TYR A 29 11.98 87.38 -66.68
CA TYR A 29 12.32 86.31 -67.58
C TYR A 29 13.53 85.53 -67.07
N ASP A 30 14.65 86.21 -66.79
CA ASP A 30 15.88 85.61 -66.27
C ASP A 30 15.63 84.90 -64.94
N LEU A 31 14.82 85.48 -64.04
CA LEU A 31 14.44 84.83 -62.79
C LEU A 31 13.63 83.55 -63.05
N SER A 32 12.67 83.60 -63.98
CA SER A 32 11.82 82.45 -64.32
C SER A 32 12.62 81.35 -65.02
N ASP A 33 13.55 81.71 -65.90
CA ASP A 33 14.46 80.79 -66.60
C ASP A 33 15.42 80.11 -65.63
N ASN A 34 16.01 80.86 -64.69
CA ASN A 34 16.85 80.31 -63.64
C ASN A 34 16.07 79.36 -62.71
N ILE A 35 14.86 79.75 -62.30
CA ILE A 35 13.99 78.90 -61.48
C ILE A 35 13.64 77.61 -62.24
N TYR A 36 13.23 77.73 -63.51
CA TYR A 36 12.89 76.59 -64.35
C TYR A 36 14.07 75.63 -64.49
N THR A 37 15.27 76.15 -64.77
CA THR A 37 16.48 75.36 -64.92
C THR A 37 16.88 74.68 -63.61
N GLU A 38 16.78 75.36 -62.47
CA GLU A 38 17.06 74.77 -61.16
C GLU A 38 16.06 73.67 -60.80
N PHE A 39 14.77 73.86 -61.09
CA PHE A 39 13.75 72.82 -60.91
C PHE A 39 13.98 71.63 -61.85
N LEU A 40 14.37 71.87 -63.10
CA LEU A 40 14.70 70.81 -64.05
C LEU A 40 15.89 69.97 -63.53
N LYS A 41 16.91 70.65 -63.01
CA LYS A 41 18.07 70.01 -62.38
C LYS A 41 17.68 69.20 -61.15
N LYS A 42 16.90 69.78 -60.24
CA LYS A 42 16.38 69.08 -59.05
C LYS A 42 15.51 67.88 -59.39
N ARG A 43 14.71 67.97 -60.46
CA ARG A 43 13.92 66.85 -60.97
C ARG A 43 14.81 65.72 -61.47
N ASN A 44 15.83 66.04 -62.27
CA ASN A 44 16.78 65.04 -62.76
C ASN A 44 17.58 64.40 -61.60
N GLU A 45 18.02 65.18 -60.61
CA GLU A 45 18.63 64.65 -59.39
C GLU A 45 17.68 63.67 -58.67
N ALA A 46 16.41 64.03 -58.51
CA ALA A 46 15.41 63.17 -57.88
C ALA A 46 15.11 61.92 -58.71
N GLU A 47 15.07 62.01 -60.04
CA GLU A 47 14.92 60.85 -60.93
C GLU A 47 16.11 59.90 -60.83
N ILE A 48 17.34 60.42 -60.75
CA ILE A 48 18.55 59.61 -60.54
C ILE A 48 18.51 58.93 -59.18
N VAL A 49 18.15 59.65 -58.10
CA VAL A 49 18.01 59.06 -56.76
C VAL A 49 16.92 57.99 -56.74
N LYS A 50 15.79 58.22 -57.42
CA LYS A 50 14.71 57.23 -57.57
C LYS A 50 15.17 55.98 -58.33
N ALA A 51 15.95 56.14 -59.39
CA ALA A 51 16.51 55.03 -60.17
C ALA A 51 17.66 54.31 -59.44
N SER A 52 18.40 55.02 -58.57
CA SER A 52 19.48 54.46 -57.75
C SER A 52 18.98 53.72 -56.51
N ASN A 53 17.67 53.79 -56.22
CA ASN A 53 17.02 53.00 -55.18
C ASN A 53 16.79 51.55 -55.64
N LEU A 54 17.80 50.95 -56.27
CA LEU A 54 17.90 49.51 -56.42
C LEU A 54 18.23 48.95 -55.04
N SER A 55 17.35 48.09 -54.53
CA SER A 55 17.58 47.37 -53.28
C SER A 55 18.88 46.57 -53.42
N ASP A 56 19.85 46.80 -52.53
CA ASP A 56 21.10 46.01 -52.41
C ASP A 56 20.86 44.58 -51.86
N VAL A 57 19.64 44.08 -52.05
CA VAL A 57 19.21 42.73 -51.67
C VAL A 57 18.88 41.99 -52.95
N HIS A 58 19.89 41.34 -53.52
CA HIS A 58 19.68 40.35 -54.57
C HIS A 58 19.34 39.02 -53.91
N PHE A 59 18.08 38.59 -54.04
CA PHE A 59 17.69 37.21 -53.74
C PHE A 59 18.31 36.31 -54.80
N ILE A 60 19.50 35.75 -54.52
CA ILE A 60 20.23 34.87 -55.45
C ILE A 60 19.43 33.60 -55.72
N ASP A 61 18.79 33.05 -54.69
CA ASP A 61 17.87 31.93 -54.83
C ASP A 61 16.78 32.00 -53.76
N SER A 62 15.57 31.57 -54.13
CA SER A 62 14.51 31.37 -53.15
C SER A 62 14.81 30.10 -52.35
N ALA A 63 14.45 30.07 -51.06
CA ALA A 63 14.58 28.84 -50.28
C ALA A 63 13.76 27.72 -50.95
N LYS A 64 14.46 26.79 -51.59
CA LYS A 64 13.87 25.65 -52.27
C LYS A 64 14.06 24.42 -51.41
N ASP A 65 12.96 23.72 -51.13
CA ASP A 65 13.05 22.38 -50.55
C ASP A 65 13.77 21.48 -51.57
N ILE A 66 15.03 21.16 -51.26
CA ILE A 66 15.89 20.28 -52.07
C ILE A 66 15.51 18.80 -51.94
N GLY A 67 14.38 18.48 -51.29
CA GLY A 67 13.94 17.11 -51.05
C GLY A 67 14.77 16.39 -49.99
N GLY A 68 15.55 17.13 -49.19
CA GLY A 68 16.40 16.60 -48.12
C GLY A 68 15.63 16.10 -46.89
N GLY A 69 14.31 16.32 -46.85
CA GLY A 69 13.45 15.91 -45.76
C GLY A 69 13.67 16.71 -44.46
N LEU A 70 12.97 16.31 -43.41
CA LEU A 70 13.08 16.95 -42.09
C LEU A 70 14.45 16.62 -41.47
N VAL A 71 15.27 17.65 -41.24
CA VAL A 71 16.55 17.56 -40.48
C VAL A 71 16.29 17.47 -38.96
N GLY A 72 15.09 17.86 -38.52
CA GLY A 72 14.61 17.80 -37.13
C GLY A 72 14.39 16.39 -36.61
N PRO A 73 14.13 16.22 -35.29
CA PRO A 73 14.42 14.99 -34.57
C PRO A 73 13.77 13.76 -35.22
N LYS A 74 14.49 12.63 -35.20
CA LYS A 74 14.01 11.33 -35.68
C LYS A 74 12.81 10.88 -34.82
N THR A 75 11.61 11.33 -35.16
CA THR A 75 10.38 11.17 -34.37
C THR A 75 10.06 9.69 -34.12
N SER A 76 10.29 8.83 -35.10
CA SER A 76 10.15 7.37 -34.94
C SER A 76 11.05 6.80 -33.85
N VAL A 77 12.32 7.22 -33.79
CA VAL A 77 13.25 6.81 -32.74
C VAL A 77 12.79 7.31 -31.38
N ASN A 78 12.32 8.56 -31.31
CA ASN A 78 11.81 9.13 -30.07
C ASN A 78 10.56 8.39 -29.56
N TYR A 79 9.63 8.02 -30.44
CA TYR A 79 8.44 7.24 -30.06
C TYR A 79 8.80 5.83 -29.57
N ILE A 80 9.73 5.15 -30.25
CA ILE A 80 10.23 3.83 -29.82
C ILE A 80 10.91 3.93 -28.45
N LEU A 81 11.74 4.95 -28.25
CA LEU A 81 12.42 5.19 -26.98
C LEU A 81 11.42 5.53 -25.86
N ALA A 82 10.41 6.35 -26.14
CA ALA A 82 9.35 6.68 -25.19
C ALA A 82 8.51 5.45 -24.80
N LEU A 83 8.16 4.59 -25.77
CA LEU A 83 7.48 3.33 -25.50
C LEU A 83 8.34 2.40 -24.63
N PHE A 84 9.63 2.28 -24.95
CA PHE A 84 10.56 1.45 -24.20
C PHE A 84 10.72 1.93 -22.77
N LEU A 85 10.98 3.23 -22.56
CA LEU A 85 11.10 3.82 -21.22
C LEU A 85 9.78 3.76 -20.45
N GLY A 86 8.65 3.94 -21.14
CA GLY A 86 7.31 3.87 -20.56
C GLY A 86 6.96 2.48 -20.04
N ILE A 87 7.56 1.41 -20.58
CA ILE A 87 7.40 0.05 -20.06
C ILE A 87 8.49 -0.27 -19.03
N LEU A 88 9.74 0.10 -19.33
CA LEU A 88 10.90 -0.26 -18.51
C LEU A 88 10.84 0.36 -17.12
N VAL A 89 10.51 1.64 -17.01
CA VAL A 89 10.52 2.35 -15.71
C VAL A 89 9.46 1.78 -14.75
N PRO A 90 8.18 1.61 -15.12
CA PRO A 90 7.20 0.97 -14.26
C PRO A 90 7.56 -0.49 -13.95
N LEU A 91 8.11 -1.23 -14.90
CA LEU A 91 8.53 -2.61 -14.69
C LEU A 91 9.62 -2.70 -13.60
N LEU A 92 10.67 -1.89 -13.72
CA LEU A 92 11.74 -1.80 -12.72
C LEU A 92 11.21 -1.36 -11.36
N PHE A 93 10.28 -0.40 -11.33
CA PHE A 93 9.66 0.06 -10.10
C PHE A 93 8.84 -1.04 -9.40
N ILE A 94 8.05 -1.80 -10.17
CA ILE A 94 7.29 -2.96 -9.66
C ILE A 94 8.25 -4.00 -9.09
N PHE A 95 9.27 -4.40 -9.84
CA PHE A 95 10.28 -5.35 -9.34
C PHE A 95 10.97 -4.84 -8.07
N GLY A 96 11.33 -3.55 -8.04
CA GLY A 96 11.93 -2.92 -6.85
C GLY A 96 11.06 -3.06 -5.61
N ILE A 97 9.75 -2.79 -5.72
CA ILE A 97 8.81 -2.99 -4.59
C ILE A 97 8.75 -4.46 -4.17
N PHE A 98 8.71 -5.40 -5.12
CA PHE A 98 8.68 -6.82 -4.81
C PHE A 98 9.94 -7.29 -4.05
N PHE A 99 11.11 -6.80 -4.41
CA PHE A 99 12.37 -7.11 -3.71
C PHE A 99 12.44 -6.51 -2.30
N VAL A 100 11.86 -5.32 -2.09
CA VAL A 100 11.81 -4.67 -0.77
C VAL A 100 10.81 -5.36 0.16
N ASN A 101 9.83 -6.10 -0.38
CA ASN A 101 8.82 -6.76 0.43
C ASN A 101 9.35 -8.03 1.13
N ASN A 102 9.88 -7.87 2.35
CA ASN A 102 10.34 -8.97 3.20
C ASN A 102 9.22 -9.63 4.04
N SER A 103 7.96 -9.60 3.61
CA SER A 103 6.86 -10.27 4.33
C SER A 103 6.64 -11.72 3.86
N ILE A 104 6.03 -12.54 4.72
CA ILE A 104 5.59 -13.88 4.39
C ILE A 104 4.38 -13.80 3.46
N GLN A 105 4.48 -14.35 2.25
CA GLN A 105 3.41 -14.30 1.25
C GLN A 105 2.69 -15.63 1.11
N ASN A 106 3.39 -16.75 1.24
CA ASN A 106 2.81 -18.07 1.01
C ASN A 106 3.26 -19.09 2.07
N ALA A 107 2.56 -20.23 2.15
CA ALA A 107 2.94 -21.36 2.99
C ALA A 107 4.34 -21.91 2.65
N ASP A 108 4.74 -21.83 1.38
CA ASP A 108 6.08 -22.22 0.93
C ASP A 108 7.18 -21.34 1.50
N ASP A 109 6.92 -20.05 1.74
CA ASP A 109 7.90 -19.17 2.38
C ASP A 109 8.19 -19.66 3.80
N VAL A 110 7.15 -20.06 4.54
CA VAL A 110 7.30 -20.61 5.89
C VAL A 110 8.11 -21.91 5.84
N SER A 111 7.72 -22.83 4.95
CA SER A 111 8.34 -24.16 4.84
C SER A 111 9.82 -24.10 4.41
N LYS A 112 10.22 -23.07 3.65
CA LYS A 112 11.63 -22.84 3.27
C LYS A 112 12.46 -22.23 4.40
N LEU A 113 11.84 -21.42 5.26
CA LEU A 113 12.52 -20.68 6.32
C LEU A 113 12.64 -21.47 7.62
N THR A 114 11.85 -22.53 7.81
CA THR A 114 11.85 -23.29 9.07
C THR A 114 11.53 -24.77 8.87
N GLN A 115 11.99 -25.59 9.80
CA GLN A 115 11.62 -26.99 9.95
C GLN A 115 10.42 -27.20 10.90
N ILE A 116 9.95 -26.12 11.53
CA ILE A 116 8.79 -26.15 12.42
C ILE A 116 7.55 -26.48 11.58
N PRO A 117 6.70 -27.44 12.00
CA PRO A 117 5.56 -27.87 11.20
C PRO A 117 4.53 -26.76 11.02
N LEU A 118 4.11 -26.52 9.78
CA LEU A 118 2.94 -25.71 9.44
C LEU A 118 1.70 -26.59 9.56
N ILE A 119 0.85 -26.35 10.55
CA ILE A 119 -0.28 -27.24 10.88
C ILE A 119 -1.64 -26.76 10.35
N GLY A 120 -1.69 -25.57 9.77
CA GLY A 120 -2.88 -25.03 9.15
C GLY A 120 -2.68 -23.69 8.45
N VAL A 121 -3.62 -23.41 7.54
CA VAL A 121 -3.71 -22.14 6.81
C VAL A 121 -5.14 -21.63 6.97
N ILE A 122 -5.30 -20.44 7.54
CA ILE A 122 -6.58 -19.79 7.78
C ILE A 122 -6.76 -18.68 6.75
N GLY A 123 -7.88 -18.74 6.02
CA GLY A 123 -8.24 -17.72 5.04
C GLY A 123 -8.57 -16.37 5.67
N VAL A 124 -8.55 -15.30 4.88
CA VAL A 124 -9.03 -13.98 5.33
C VAL A 124 -10.49 -14.07 5.76
N ASN A 125 -10.77 -13.68 6.99
CA ASN A 125 -12.13 -13.42 7.45
C ASN A 125 -12.66 -12.14 6.78
N LYS A 126 -13.71 -12.26 5.98
CA LYS A 126 -14.33 -11.13 5.27
C LYS A 126 -15.45 -10.49 6.09
N ASP A 127 -15.97 -11.22 7.07
CA ASP A 127 -16.99 -10.74 7.97
C ASP A 127 -16.29 -10.07 9.15
N ALA A 128 -16.84 -8.96 9.65
CA ALA A 128 -16.29 -8.24 10.80
C ALA A 128 -16.54 -8.95 12.15
N VAL A 129 -16.86 -10.25 12.12
CA VAL A 129 -17.24 -11.02 13.30
C VAL A 129 -16.11 -11.98 13.67
N ASN A 130 -15.67 -11.91 14.92
CA ASN A 130 -14.50 -12.67 15.39
C ASN A 130 -14.84 -14.11 15.81
N LEU A 131 -16.12 -14.41 16.08
CA LEU A 131 -16.65 -15.75 16.38
C LEU A 131 -17.02 -16.55 15.11
N ALA A 132 -16.16 -16.49 14.09
CA ALA A 132 -16.46 -17.01 12.76
C ALA A 132 -16.83 -18.51 12.73
N VAL A 133 -16.23 -19.33 13.59
CA VAL A 133 -16.57 -20.76 13.74
C VAL A 133 -17.98 -20.95 14.28
N PHE A 134 -18.38 -20.15 15.27
CA PHE A 134 -19.69 -20.25 15.91
C PHE A 134 -20.80 -19.75 14.99
N ASP A 135 -20.61 -18.59 14.35
CA ASP A 135 -21.63 -17.96 13.52
C ASP A 135 -21.83 -18.66 12.18
N LYS A 136 -20.73 -19.16 11.59
CA LYS A 136 -20.76 -19.86 10.30
C LYS A 136 -20.07 -21.22 10.39
N PRO A 137 -20.65 -22.22 11.08
CA PRO A 137 -20.02 -23.51 11.30
C PRO A 137 -19.69 -24.30 10.03
N LYS A 138 -20.33 -24.01 8.90
CA LYS A 138 -20.11 -24.69 7.60
C LYS A 138 -19.16 -23.92 6.66
N SER A 139 -18.57 -22.82 7.11
CA SER A 139 -17.67 -22.02 6.27
C SER A 139 -16.32 -22.71 6.03
N ALA A 140 -15.63 -22.35 4.95
CA ALA A 140 -14.27 -22.81 4.67
C ALA A 140 -13.27 -22.43 5.77
N LEU A 141 -13.50 -21.30 6.45
CA LEU A 141 -12.72 -20.86 7.60
C LEU A 141 -12.93 -21.78 8.81
N SER A 142 -14.17 -22.22 9.06
CA SER A 142 -14.49 -23.19 10.11
C SER A 142 -13.86 -24.56 9.85
N GLU A 143 -13.84 -25.01 8.60
CA GLU A 143 -13.11 -26.23 8.20
C GLU A 143 -11.60 -26.11 8.43
N ALA A 144 -10.99 -24.94 8.15
CA ALA A 144 -9.58 -24.71 8.43
C ALA A 144 -9.25 -24.85 9.92
N PHE A 145 -10.10 -24.34 10.82
CA PHE A 145 -9.93 -24.54 12.27
C PHE A 145 -10.18 -25.99 12.71
N ARG A 146 -11.12 -26.72 12.09
CA ARG A 146 -11.29 -28.18 12.32
C ARG A 146 -10.06 -28.97 11.90
N ALA A 147 -9.42 -28.59 10.80
CA ALA A 147 -8.16 -29.18 10.35
C ALA A 147 -7.03 -28.90 11.35
N ILE A 148 -6.90 -27.67 11.84
CA ILE A 148 -5.93 -27.32 12.90
C ILE A 148 -6.17 -28.15 14.16
N ARG A 149 -7.42 -28.30 14.62
CA ARG A 149 -7.79 -29.16 15.75
C ARG A 149 -7.29 -30.61 15.54
N SER A 150 -7.50 -31.18 14.35
CA SER A 150 -7.03 -32.53 14.01
C SER A 150 -5.50 -32.64 14.10
N SER A 151 -4.78 -31.67 13.52
CA SER A 151 -3.32 -31.60 13.60
C SER A 151 -2.82 -31.49 15.05
N LEU A 152 -3.47 -30.68 15.88
CA LEU A 152 -3.15 -30.55 17.30
C LEU A 152 -3.36 -31.87 18.06
N GLN A 153 -4.45 -32.60 17.78
CA GLN A 153 -4.68 -33.92 18.40
C GLN A 153 -3.55 -34.92 18.07
N PHE A 154 -3.01 -34.87 16.85
CA PHE A 154 -1.86 -35.69 16.47
C PHE A 154 -0.60 -35.30 17.26
N LEU A 155 -0.36 -33.99 17.45
CA LEU A 155 0.78 -33.50 18.24
C LEU A 155 0.70 -33.94 19.69
N TYR A 156 -0.47 -33.78 20.34
CA TYR A 156 -0.66 -34.22 21.72
C TYR A 156 -0.44 -35.74 21.90
N LYS A 157 -0.89 -36.55 20.93
CA LYS A 157 -0.64 -37.99 20.93
C LYS A 157 0.84 -38.33 20.80
N LYS A 158 1.56 -37.66 19.91
CA LYS A 158 3.00 -37.86 19.70
C LYS A 158 3.83 -37.51 20.94
N GLN A 159 3.35 -36.56 21.72
CA GLN A 159 4.00 -36.11 22.96
C GLN A 159 3.54 -36.88 24.20
N GLU A 160 2.68 -37.88 24.03
CA GLU A 160 2.14 -38.69 25.13
C GLU A 160 1.45 -37.85 26.23
N VAL A 161 0.88 -36.70 25.86
CA VAL A 161 0.19 -35.80 26.79
C VAL A 161 -1.11 -36.47 27.24
N SER A 162 -1.12 -36.97 28.47
CA SER A 162 -2.29 -37.57 29.11
C SER A 162 -3.07 -36.55 29.95
N GLY A 163 -4.40 -36.55 29.86
CA GLY A 163 -5.26 -35.67 30.65
C GLY A 163 -5.52 -34.32 29.97
N SER A 164 -5.55 -33.26 30.78
CA SER A 164 -5.81 -31.89 30.33
C SER A 164 -4.66 -31.36 29.48
N LYS A 165 -5.00 -30.70 28.36
CA LYS A 165 -4.05 -30.21 27.37
C LYS A 165 -4.00 -28.70 27.37
N THR A 166 -2.81 -28.13 27.50
CA THR A 166 -2.60 -26.68 27.48
C THR A 166 -1.97 -26.25 26.15
N LEU A 167 -2.71 -25.42 25.41
CA LEU A 167 -2.27 -24.80 24.16
C LEU A 167 -1.92 -23.34 24.41
N MET A 168 -0.66 -22.95 24.18
CA MET A 168 -0.28 -21.55 24.13
C MET A 168 -0.37 -21.03 22.70
N ILE A 169 -1.07 -19.91 22.50
CA ILE A 169 -1.12 -19.25 21.19
C ILE A 169 -0.28 -17.99 21.24
N THR A 170 0.77 -17.97 20.42
CA THR A 170 1.67 -16.83 20.32
C THR A 170 2.01 -16.39 18.89
N SER A 171 2.83 -15.35 18.72
CA SER A 171 3.07 -14.65 17.45
C SER A 171 4.25 -13.68 17.61
N SER A 172 4.81 -13.18 16.50
CA SER A 172 5.95 -12.27 16.51
C SER A 172 5.59 -10.87 17.01
N ILE A 173 4.48 -10.33 16.50
CA ILE A 173 4.07 -8.94 16.66
C ILE A 173 2.55 -8.84 16.85
N SER A 174 2.10 -7.72 17.41
CA SER A 174 0.67 -7.46 17.56
C SER A 174 -0.01 -7.36 16.19
N GLY A 175 -1.27 -7.81 16.08
CA GLY A 175 -2.05 -7.74 14.84
C GLY A 175 -1.96 -8.96 13.92
N GLU A 176 -1.26 -10.03 14.31
CA GLU A 176 -1.18 -11.28 13.52
C GLU A 176 -2.44 -12.15 13.62
N GLY A 177 -3.35 -11.81 14.54
CA GLY A 177 -4.63 -12.49 14.73
C GLY A 177 -4.58 -13.63 15.74
N LYS A 178 -3.74 -13.55 16.78
CA LYS A 178 -3.72 -14.51 17.89
C LYS A 178 -5.07 -14.69 18.55
N THR A 179 -5.65 -13.60 19.06
CA THR A 179 -6.93 -13.61 19.78
C THR A 179 -8.04 -14.18 18.90
N PHE A 180 -8.06 -13.82 17.61
CA PHE A 180 -8.96 -14.42 16.63
C PHE A 180 -8.75 -15.94 16.51
N CYS A 181 -7.50 -16.39 16.37
CA CYS A 181 -7.19 -17.82 16.29
C CYS A 181 -7.49 -18.56 17.60
N SER A 182 -7.22 -17.96 18.76
CA SER A 182 -7.41 -18.57 20.07
C SER A 182 -8.88 -18.80 20.37
N ILE A 183 -9.72 -17.80 20.13
CA ILE A 183 -11.17 -17.90 20.28
C ILE A 183 -11.70 -19.02 19.37
N ASN A 184 -11.40 -18.97 18.07
CA ASN A 184 -11.96 -19.93 17.12
C ASN A 184 -11.45 -21.36 17.36
N ILE A 185 -10.17 -21.55 17.74
CA ILE A 185 -9.66 -22.87 18.12
C ILE A 185 -10.37 -23.38 19.38
N ALA A 186 -10.55 -22.54 20.40
CA ALA A 186 -11.29 -22.88 21.60
C ALA A 186 -12.74 -23.28 21.27
N THR A 187 -13.39 -22.52 20.38
CA THR A 187 -14.73 -22.83 19.88
C THR A 187 -14.78 -24.21 19.20
N VAL A 188 -13.81 -24.57 18.34
CA VAL A 188 -13.85 -25.91 17.70
C VAL A 188 -13.71 -27.02 18.74
N PHE A 189 -12.88 -26.87 19.77
CA PHE A 189 -12.78 -27.86 20.85
C PHE A 189 -14.09 -27.95 21.65
N ALA A 190 -14.69 -26.81 22.02
CA ALA A 190 -15.95 -26.74 22.74
C ALA A 190 -17.13 -27.36 21.98
N LEU A 191 -17.24 -27.08 20.67
CA LEU A 191 -18.22 -27.70 19.77
C LEU A 191 -17.99 -29.21 19.57
N SER A 192 -16.85 -29.74 20.02
CA SER A 192 -16.56 -31.18 20.05
C SER A 192 -16.86 -31.80 21.43
N GLU A 193 -17.69 -31.13 22.24
CA GLU A 193 -18.08 -31.54 23.59
C GLU A 193 -16.90 -31.71 24.55
N LYS A 194 -15.84 -30.93 24.35
CA LYS A 194 -14.69 -30.88 25.27
C LYS A 194 -14.80 -29.66 26.15
N LYS A 195 -14.67 -29.85 27.47
CA LYS A 195 -14.64 -28.74 28.42
C LYS A 195 -13.42 -27.89 28.14
N THR A 196 -13.63 -26.71 27.61
CA THR A 196 -12.57 -25.84 27.11
C THR A 196 -12.63 -24.50 27.83
N VAL A 197 -11.48 -24.00 28.28
CA VAL A 197 -11.35 -22.65 28.82
C VAL A 197 -10.36 -21.86 28.00
N ILE A 198 -10.70 -20.62 27.66
CA ILE A 198 -9.76 -19.65 27.09
C ILE A 198 -9.35 -18.64 28.17
N VAL A 199 -8.05 -18.46 28.35
CA VAL A 199 -7.46 -17.61 29.40
C VAL A 199 -6.73 -16.44 28.74
N GLY A 200 -7.16 -15.23 29.07
CA GLY A 200 -6.56 -13.98 28.57
C GLY A 200 -5.31 -13.62 29.35
N LEU A 201 -4.14 -13.96 28.80
CA LEU A 201 -2.83 -13.68 29.40
C LEU A 201 -2.06 -12.55 28.72
N ASP A 202 -2.62 -11.89 27.68
CA ASP A 202 -2.14 -10.58 27.24
C ASP A 202 -2.63 -9.49 28.22
N LEU A 203 -1.93 -9.37 29.34
CA LEU A 203 -2.22 -8.40 30.40
C LEU A 203 -1.91 -6.95 29.98
N ARG A 204 -1.23 -6.73 28.85
CA ARG A 204 -0.82 -5.40 28.36
C ARG A 204 -1.88 -4.80 27.44
N LYS A 205 -2.46 -5.63 26.57
CA LYS A 205 -3.50 -5.22 25.60
C LYS A 205 -4.60 -6.29 25.55
N PRO A 206 -5.38 -6.47 26.62
CA PRO A 206 -6.41 -7.50 26.67
C PRO A 206 -7.49 -7.23 25.64
N ARG A 207 -7.89 -8.28 24.90
CA ARG A 207 -8.91 -8.20 23.83
C ARG A 207 -10.13 -9.09 24.08
N LEU A 208 -9.99 -10.20 24.82
CA LEU A 208 -11.06 -11.20 24.97
C LEU A 208 -12.39 -10.62 25.50
N SER A 209 -12.35 -9.58 26.33
CA SER A 209 -13.56 -8.94 26.85
C SER A 209 -14.42 -8.31 25.74
N GLU A 210 -13.77 -7.64 24.77
CA GLU A 210 -14.45 -7.05 23.61
C GLU A 210 -15.03 -8.14 22.70
N GLU A 211 -14.36 -9.29 22.62
CA GLU A 211 -14.71 -10.38 21.71
C GLU A 211 -15.88 -11.24 22.19
N PHE A 212 -16.04 -11.39 23.50
CA PHE A 212 -17.14 -12.15 24.11
C PHE A 212 -18.27 -11.26 24.65
N ASP A 213 -18.16 -9.93 24.53
CA ASP A 213 -19.10 -8.95 25.10
C ASP A 213 -19.28 -9.12 26.63
N ILE A 214 -18.17 -9.33 27.34
CA ILE A 214 -18.13 -9.52 28.80
C ILE A 214 -17.29 -8.40 29.42
N LYS A 215 -17.78 -7.84 30.53
CA LYS A 215 -17.05 -6.79 31.27
C LYS A 215 -15.78 -7.33 31.91
N ASN A 216 -14.65 -6.64 31.71
CA ASN A 216 -13.34 -7.02 32.24
C ASN A 216 -13.09 -6.49 33.67
N GLU A 217 -14.00 -6.80 34.60
CA GLU A 217 -13.93 -6.30 35.99
C GLU A 217 -13.06 -7.20 36.89
N ALA A 218 -13.16 -8.52 36.72
CA ALA A 218 -12.37 -9.51 37.43
C ALA A 218 -11.80 -10.55 36.45
N GLY A 219 -10.56 -10.98 36.67
CA GLY A 219 -9.89 -11.94 35.79
C GLY A 219 -8.60 -12.49 36.37
N VAL A 220 -7.70 -12.94 35.49
CA VAL A 220 -6.40 -13.53 35.86
C VAL A 220 -5.65 -12.65 36.85
N VAL A 221 -5.56 -11.35 36.62
CA VAL A 221 -4.83 -10.42 37.49
C VAL A 221 -5.35 -10.46 38.92
N ASN A 222 -6.68 -10.43 39.11
CA ASN A 222 -7.31 -10.45 40.43
C ASN A 222 -7.06 -11.77 41.18
N TYR A 223 -7.04 -12.90 40.45
CA TYR A 223 -6.68 -14.19 41.03
C TYR A 223 -5.20 -14.24 41.44
N LEU A 224 -4.29 -13.75 40.59
CA LEU A 224 -2.84 -13.76 40.88
C LEU A 224 -2.48 -12.92 42.12
N ILE A 225 -3.24 -11.86 42.40
CA ILE A 225 -3.09 -11.06 43.63
C ILE A 225 -3.98 -11.53 44.78
N LYS A 226 -4.61 -12.71 44.66
CA LYS A 226 -5.46 -13.37 45.67
C LYS A 226 -6.66 -12.54 46.13
N GLN A 227 -7.19 -11.69 45.25
CA GLN A 227 -8.42 -10.93 45.52
C GLN A 227 -9.69 -11.70 45.19
N ASN A 228 -9.64 -12.59 44.19
CA ASN A 228 -10.77 -13.39 43.74
C ASN A 228 -10.41 -14.87 43.68
N SER A 229 -11.40 -15.72 43.92
CA SER A 229 -11.26 -17.17 43.75
C SER A 229 -11.35 -17.59 42.27
N LEU A 230 -10.95 -18.82 41.95
CA LEU A 230 -11.01 -19.33 40.57
C LEU A 230 -12.44 -19.31 40.01
N ASP A 231 -13.43 -19.69 40.82
CA ASP A 231 -14.82 -19.75 40.39
C ASP A 231 -15.43 -18.36 40.15
N GLU A 232 -14.89 -17.31 40.78
CA GLU A 232 -15.33 -15.92 40.59
C GLU A 232 -14.82 -15.29 39.29
N ILE A 233 -13.71 -15.80 38.74
CA ILE A 233 -13.09 -15.25 37.51
C ILE A 233 -13.46 -16.05 36.25
N ILE A 234 -14.12 -17.20 36.41
CA ILE A 234 -14.63 -18.02 35.31
C ILE A 234 -15.96 -17.44 34.84
N ASN A 235 -16.03 -17.06 33.57
CA ASN A 235 -17.25 -16.57 32.94
C ASN A 235 -17.71 -17.57 31.88
N ALA A 236 -18.98 -17.98 31.94
CA ALA A 236 -19.59 -18.77 30.90
C ALA A 236 -19.77 -17.94 29.62
N THR A 237 -19.48 -18.52 28.46
CA THR A 237 -19.72 -17.86 27.17
C THR A 237 -21.06 -18.29 26.57
N GLN A 238 -21.48 -17.64 25.49
CA GLN A 238 -22.63 -18.09 24.68
C GLN A 238 -22.40 -19.45 23.97
N ILE A 239 -21.18 -19.98 24.00
CA ILE A 239 -20.80 -21.24 23.37
C ILE A 239 -20.79 -22.34 24.43
N ALA A 240 -21.59 -23.39 24.23
CA ALA A 240 -21.62 -24.53 25.14
C ALA A 240 -20.24 -25.19 25.26
N ASN A 241 -19.85 -25.57 26.49
CA ASN A 241 -18.55 -26.13 26.86
C ASN A 241 -17.34 -25.19 26.67
N LEU A 242 -17.57 -23.89 26.46
CA LEU A 242 -16.53 -22.87 26.42
C LEU A 242 -16.72 -21.85 27.53
N ASP A 243 -15.75 -21.83 28.45
CA ASP A 243 -15.64 -20.78 29.46
C ASP A 243 -14.48 -19.84 29.12
N VAL A 244 -14.56 -18.61 29.60
CA VAL A 244 -13.52 -17.59 29.43
C VAL A 244 -13.10 -17.02 30.76
N ILE A 245 -11.78 -16.90 30.92
CA ILE A 245 -11.15 -16.15 32.00
C ILE A 245 -10.49 -14.93 31.37
N LEU A 246 -11.03 -13.76 31.67
CA LEU A 246 -10.51 -12.49 31.16
C LEU A 246 -9.21 -12.10 31.88
N SER A 247 -8.48 -11.11 31.38
CA SER A 247 -7.25 -10.64 32.03
C SER A 247 -7.52 -10.01 33.39
N GLY A 248 -8.66 -9.35 33.57
CA GLY A 248 -8.87 -8.35 34.62
C GLY A 248 -8.22 -7.00 34.27
N PRO A 249 -8.25 -6.04 35.20
CA PRO A 249 -7.66 -4.71 35.03
C PRO A 249 -6.17 -4.77 34.65
N ILE A 250 -5.71 -3.84 33.81
CA ILE A 250 -4.31 -3.80 33.36
C ILE A 250 -3.40 -3.51 34.58
N PRO A 251 -2.50 -4.43 34.96
CA PRO A 251 -1.66 -4.25 36.13
C PRO A 251 -0.43 -3.39 35.80
N PRO A 252 0.19 -2.73 36.80
CA PRO A 252 1.44 -1.99 36.60
C PRO A 252 2.64 -2.90 36.31
N ASN A 253 2.60 -4.15 36.76
CA ASN A 253 3.69 -5.13 36.69
C ASN A 253 3.28 -6.51 36.09
N PRO A 254 2.89 -6.59 34.80
CA PRO A 254 2.44 -7.84 34.16
C PRO A 254 3.39 -9.03 34.29
N SER A 255 4.69 -8.80 34.04
CA SER A 255 5.70 -9.87 33.97
C SER A 255 5.91 -10.56 35.33
N GLU A 256 5.89 -9.79 36.42
CA GLU A 256 6.06 -10.31 37.79
C GLU A 256 4.89 -11.20 38.20
N LEU A 257 3.67 -10.82 37.80
CA LEU A 257 2.47 -11.61 38.07
C LEU A 257 2.52 -12.96 37.34
N ILE A 258 2.98 -12.97 36.09
CA ILE A 258 3.13 -14.20 35.28
C ILE A 258 4.18 -15.16 35.87
N LEU A 259 5.26 -14.61 36.42
CA LEU A 259 6.36 -15.37 37.04
C LEU A 259 6.03 -15.92 38.44
N SER A 260 4.91 -15.50 39.03
CA SER A 260 4.53 -15.91 40.39
C SER A 260 4.17 -17.39 40.49
N ASP A 261 4.39 -17.99 41.66
CA ASP A 261 3.91 -19.35 41.96
C ASP A 261 2.38 -19.50 41.85
N VAL A 262 1.65 -18.39 42.03
CA VAL A 262 0.18 -18.37 41.92
C VAL A 262 -0.28 -18.63 40.48
N MET A 263 0.52 -18.27 39.47
CA MET A 263 0.24 -18.63 38.07
C MET A 263 0.29 -20.15 37.87
N ARG A 264 1.25 -20.81 38.50
CA ARG A 264 1.35 -22.28 38.46
C ARG A 264 0.15 -22.93 39.14
N GLU A 265 -0.29 -22.39 40.29
CA GLU A 265 -1.50 -22.83 40.99
C GLU A 265 -2.74 -22.71 40.09
N LEU A 266 -2.92 -21.56 39.43
CA LEU A 266 -4.02 -21.32 38.48
C LEU A 266 -4.09 -22.41 37.40
N ILE A 267 -2.96 -22.66 36.71
CA ILE A 267 -2.92 -23.65 35.62
C ILE A 267 -3.21 -25.06 36.14
N LEU A 268 -2.70 -25.42 37.32
CA LEU A 268 -2.96 -26.74 37.93
C LEU A 268 -4.44 -26.92 38.31
N GLU A 269 -5.08 -25.90 38.87
CA GLU A 269 -6.52 -25.94 39.16
C GLU A 269 -7.35 -26.05 37.88
N LEU A 270 -6.99 -25.30 36.82
CA LEU A 270 -7.66 -25.41 35.53
C LEU A 270 -7.51 -26.79 34.90
N LYS A 271 -6.34 -27.44 35.04
CA LYS A 271 -6.10 -28.80 34.53
C LYS A 271 -6.99 -29.85 35.19
N GLN A 272 -7.54 -29.58 36.38
CA GLN A 272 -8.49 -30.47 37.05
C GLN A 272 -9.93 -30.30 36.54
N LYS A 273 -10.30 -29.11 36.03
CA LYS A 273 -11.67 -28.76 35.61
C LYS A 273 -11.92 -28.91 34.10
N TYR A 274 -10.89 -28.73 33.28
CA TYR A 274 -11.02 -28.62 31.82
C TYR A 274 -10.18 -29.65 31.06
N ASP A 275 -10.70 -30.11 29.92
CA ASP A 275 -9.98 -30.98 28.98
C ASP A 275 -8.94 -30.20 28.17
N TYR A 276 -9.26 -28.94 27.83
CA TYR A 276 -8.40 -28.06 27.04
C TYR A 276 -8.32 -26.67 27.68
N ILE A 277 -7.09 -26.17 27.79
CA ILE A 277 -6.80 -24.82 28.30
C ILE A 277 -6.09 -24.07 27.17
N ILE A 278 -6.72 -23.02 26.66
CA ILE A 278 -6.19 -22.20 25.57
C ILE A 278 -5.67 -20.88 26.15
N LEU A 279 -4.37 -20.63 26.04
CA LEU A 279 -3.73 -19.44 26.56
C LEU A 279 -3.55 -18.41 25.44
N ASP A 280 -4.27 -17.29 25.49
CA ASP A 280 -4.05 -16.14 24.60
C ASP A 280 -2.97 -15.23 25.20
N THR A 281 -1.81 -15.13 24.54
CA THR A 281 -0.60 -14.53 25.13
C THR A 281 -0.13 -13.29 24.38
N PRO A 282 0.73 -12.43 24.98
CA PRO A 282 1.32 -11.30 24.27
C PRO A 282 2.33 -11.74 23.20
N PRO A 283 2.64 -10.94 22.17
CA PRO A 283 3.58 -11.31 21.11
C PRO A 283 4.98 -11.63 21.63
N VAL A 284 5.49 -12.82 21.34
CA VAL A 284 6.78 -13.30 21.84
C VAL A 284 7.95 -12.55 21.19
N GLY A 285 7.79 -11.97 19.99
CA GLY A 285 8.85 -11.19 19.34
C GLY A 285 9.18 -9.88 20.06
N LEU A 286 8.29 -9.39 20.93
CA LEU A 286 8.41 -8.09 21.60
C LEU A 286 8.64 -8.19 23.11
N VAL A 287 8.17 -9.27 23.76
CA VAL A 287 8.12 -9.34 25.24
C VAL A 287 8.49 -10.74 25.74
N SER A 288 9.19 -10.81 26.89
CA SER A 288 9.57 -12.04 27.58
C SER A 288 8.38 -12.79 28.19
N ASP A 289 7.27 -12.11 28.48
CA ASP A 289 6.07 -12.67 29.13
C ASP A 289 5.58 -13.98 28.48
N ALA A 290 5.57 -14.06 27.14
CA ALA A 290 5.15 -15.25 26.43
C ALA A 290 6.15 -16.42 26.49
N LEU A 291 7.42 -16.15 26.75
CA LEU A 291 8.41 -17.21 26.99
C LEU A 291 8.22 -17.83 28.37
N GLU A 292 7.92 -17.01 29.38
CA GLU A 292 7.63 -17.50 30.74
C GLU A 292 6.36 -18.36 30.78
N LEU A 293 5.37 -18.04 29.95
CA LEU A 293 4.14 -18.84 29.83
C LEU A 293 4.35 -20.18 29.08
N SER A 294 5.41 -20.29 28.29
CA SER A 294 5.74 -21.49 27.50
C SER A 294 5.90 -22.74 28.38
N GLN A 295 6.42 -22.57 29.59
CA GLN A 295 6.62 -23.67 30.54
C GLN A 295 5.32 -24.33 31.01
N TYR A 296 4.19 -23.61 30.93
CA TYR A 296 2.88 -24.12 31.31
C TYR A 296 2.13 -24.80 30.16
N ALA A 297 2.66 -24.71 28.93
CA ALA A 297 2.01 -25.19 27.72
C ALA A 297 2.63 -26.49 27.22
N ASP A 298 1.79 -27.42 26.80
CA ASP A 298 2.23 -28.68 26.18
C ASP A 298 2.60 -28.44 24.71
N VAL A 299 1.84 -27.57 24.04
CA VAL A 299 2.04 -27.17 22.63
C VAL A 299 2.00 -25.65 22.51
N THR A 300 2.95 -25.09 21.75
CA THR A 300 2.94 -23.69 21.35
C THR A 300 2.51 -23.55 19.89
N LEU A 301 1.42 -22.82 19.65
CA LEU A 301 0.96 -22.45 18.32
C LEU A 301 1.37 -21.03 17.97
N TYR A 302 2.23 -20.90 16.97
CA TYR A 302 2.78 -19.63 16.51
C TYR A 302 2.02 -19.12 15.28
N ILE A 303 1.35 -17.99 15.42
CA ILE A 303 0.57 -17.37 14.35
C ILE A 303 1.47 -16.47 13.51
N VAL A 304 1.45 -16.71 12.21
CA VAL A 304 2.12 -15.89 11.18
C VAL A 304 1.04 -15.35 10.27
N ARG A 305 1.07 -14.07 9.91
CA ARG A 305 0.06 -13.45 9.06
C ARG A 305 0.61 -13.10 7.68
N GLN A 306 -0.13 -13.50 6.64
CA GLN A 306 0.21 -13.21 5.25
C GLN A 306 0.34 -11.70 5.01
N ASN A 307 1.36 -11.29 4.25
CA ASN A 307 1.67 -9.88 3.91
C ASN A 307 1.87 -8.95 5.13
N TYR A 308 2.11 -9.52 6.32
CA TYR A 308 2.26 -8.75 7.56
C TYR A 308 3.53 -9.16 8.31
N THR A 309 3.65 -10.45 8.65
CA THR A 309 4.82 -10.97 9.35
C THR A 309 6.05 -10.92 8.46
N LYS A 310 7.18 -10.42 8.99
CA LYS A 310 8.47 -10.37 8.28
C LYS A 310 9.19 -11.71 8.34
N LYS A 311 9.92 -12.07 7.28
CA LYS A 311 10.67 -13.34 7.20
C LYS A 311 11.67 -13.50 8.35
N ASP A 312 12.30 -12.41 8.76
CA ASP A 312 13.27 -12.40 9.88
C ASP A 312 12.66 -12.85 11.21
N MET A 313 11.34 -12.69 11.39
CA MET A 313 10.66 -13.16 12.59
C MET A 313 10.60 -14.69 12.67
N ILE A 314 10.56 -15.38 11.53
CA ILE A 314 10.67 -16.84 11.47
C ILE A 314 12.08 -17.28 11.86
N THR A 315 13.10 -16.54 11.43
CA THR A 315 14.49 -16.77 11.86
C THR A 315 14.66 -16.60 13.38
N LEU A 316 14.02 -15.59 13.96
CA LEU A 316 13.99 -15.41 15.42
C LEU A 316 13.28 -16.59 16.10
N LEU A 317 12.11 -17.00 15.61
CA LEU A 317 11.37 -18.16 16.12
C LEU A 317 12.24 -19.43 16.09
N ASN A 318 12.95 -19.70 14.99
CA ASN A 318 13.86 -20.83 14.87
C ASN A 318 14.93 -20.82 15.96
N THR A 319 15.49 -19.64 16.24
CA THR A 319 16.52 -19.48 17.27
C THR A 319 15.98 -19.82 18.65
N ARG A 320 14.75 -19.39 18.97
CA ARG A 320 14.11 -19.68 20.26
C ARG A 320 13.76 -21.14 20.44
N VAL A 321 13.20 -21.77 19.41
CA VAL A 321 12.91 -23.21 19.42
C VAL A 321 14.21 -24.02 19.56
N LYS A 322 15.27 -23.63 18.85
CA LYS A 322 16.59 -24.29 18.96
C LYS A 322 17.20 -24.16 20.36
N ARG A 323 16.90 -23.08 21.09
CA ARG A 323 17.32 -22.88 22.48
C ARG A 323 16.43 -23.59 23.50
N GLY A 324 15.33 -24.22 23.06
CA GLY A 324 14.37 -24.85 23.96
C GLY A 324 13.48 -23.86 24.72
N GLU A 325 13.42 -22.60 24.30
CA GLU A 325 12.60 -21.57 24.96
C GLU A 325 11.09 -21.75 24.64
N LEU A 326 10.75 -22.48 23.58
CA LEU A 326 9.38 -22.76 23.15
C LEU A 326 9.10 -24.26 23.07
N THR A 327 8.12 -24.72 23.83
CA THR A 327 7.73 -26.13 23.90
C THR A 327 6.90 -26.50 22.67
N ASN A 328 7.36 -27.50 21.91
CA ASN A 328 6.65 -28.14 20.79
C ASN A 328 5.97 -27.14 19.82
N ALA A 329 6.74 -26.16 19.36
CA ALA A 329 6.22 -25.11 18.50
C ALA A 329 5.66 -25.67 17.17
N SER A 330 4.54 -25.10 16.73
CA SER A 330 3.91 -25.35 15.43
C SER A 330 3.42 -24.02 14.86
N ILE A 331 3.38 -23.88 13.53
CA ILE A 331 3.02 -22.62 12.87
C ILE A 331 1.62 -22.72 12.25
N VAL A 332 0.87 -21.61 12.30
CA VAL A 332 -0.35 -21.40 11.51
C VAL A 332 -0.21 -20.13 10.70
N LEU A 333 -0.51 -20.23 9.40
CA LEU A 333 -0.56 -19.08 8.50
C LEU A 333 -1.97 -18.49 8.49
N ASN A 334 -2.15 -17.30 9.06
CA ASN A 334 -3.41 -16.57 9.15
C ASN A 334 -3.54 -15.50 8.05
N GLY A 335 -4.80 -15.16 7.72
CA GLY A 335 -5.12 -14.10 6.77
C GLY A 335 -4.71 -14.43 5.34
N TYR A 336 -4.72 -15.72 4.98
CA TYR A 336 -4.33 -16.16 3.65
C TYR A 336 -5.38 -15.78 2.61
N GLU A 337 -4.96 -15.07 1.57
CA GLU A 337 -5.73 -14.77 0.38
C GLU A 337 -4.99 -15.29 -0.85
N ASN A 338 -5.65 -16.17 -1.61
CA ASN A 338 -5.13 -16.61 -2.89
C ASN A 338 -5.42 -15.54 -3.95
N LYS A 339 -4.38 -14.77 -4.31
CA LYS A 339 -4.48 -13.68 -5.29
C LYS A 339 -4.47 -14.15 -6.75
N ALA A 340 -4.32 -15.44 -7.03
CA ALA A 340 -4.39 -15.97 -8.39
C ALA A 340 -5.86 -16.08 -8.87
N LYS A 341 -6.46 -14.93 -9.24
CA LYS A 341 -7.78 -14.86 -9.89
C LYS A 341 -7.74 -15.07 -11.41
N TYR A 342 -6.56 -15.25 -12.00
CA TYR A 342 -6.40 -15.51 -13.44
C TYR A 342 -5.43 -16.67 -13.66
N GLY A 343 -5.96 -17.78 -14.18
CA GLY A 343 -5.22 -18.80 -14.92
C GLY A 343 -4.14 -19.55 -14.15
N SER A 344 -4.51 -20.69 -13.55
CA SER A 344 -3.79 -21.97 -13.65
C SER A 344 -4.16 -22.86 -12.48
N ALA A 345 -5.04 -23.82 -12.75
CA ALA A 345 -5.18 -25.03 -11.99
C ALA A 345 -3.92 -25.88 -12.19
N TYR A 346 -2.83 -25.54 -11.49
CA TYR A 346 -1.73 -26.47 -11.27
C TYR A 346 -1.69 -26.75 -9.78
N GLY A 347 -2.22 -27.93 -9.45
CA GLY A 347 -2.29 -28.45 -8.09
C GLY A 347 -0.90 -28.54 -7.48
N TYR A 348 -0.77 -27.97 -6.29
CA TYR A 348 0.34 -28.24 -5.40
C TYR A 348 -0.12 -29.26 -4.37
N GLY A 349 0.50 -30.45 -4.47
CA GLY A 349 0.32 -31.54 -3.53
C GLY A 349 0.90 -31.17 -2.17
N TYR A 350 0.03 -31.13 -1.17
CA TYR A 350 0.09 -31.91 0.07
C TYR A 350 -1.15 -31.50 0.90
N GLY A 351 -2.26 -32.22 0.67
CA GLY A 351 -3.31 -32.51 1.66
C GLY A 351 -4.08 -31.40 2.40
N TYR A 352 -3.80 -30.10 2.26
CA TYR A 352 -4.42 -29.06 3.11
C TYR A 352 -5.08 -27.88 2.36
N GLY A 353 -4.91 -27.76 1.04
CA GLY A 353 -5.44 -26.63 0.25
C GLY A 353 -6.79 -26.85 -0.45
N ALA A 354 -7.38 -28.05 -0.36
CA ALA A 354 -8.49 -28.47 -1.23
C ALA A 354 -9.91 -28.22 -0.69
N TYR A 355 -10.08 -27.67 0.51
CA TYR A 355 -11.43 -27.52 1.11
C TYR A 355 -12.13 -26.18 0.78
N GLY A 356 -11.45 -25.26 0.08
CA GLY A 356 -12.00 -23.94 -0.23
C GLY A 356 -12.98 -23.87 -1.41
N ASN A 357 -13.08 -24.90 -2.25
CA ASN A 357 -13.80 -24.82 -3.54
C ASN A 357 -15.01 -25.74 -3.68
N GLY A 358 -15.45 -26.44 -2.61
CA GLY A 358 -16.50 -27.46 -2.70
C GLY A 358 -17.93 -26.99 -2.48
N TYR A 359 -18.15 -25.82 -1.86
CA TYR A 359 -19.50 -25.34 -1.53
C TYR A 359 -19.62 -23.85 -1.80
N HIS A 360 -19.65 -23.48 -3.07
CA HIS A 360 -20.23 -22.21 -3.46
C HIS A 360 -21.75 -22.35 -3.42
N ASP A 361 -22.34 -21.70 -2.42
CA ASP A 361 -23.74 -21.29 -2.45
C ASP A 361 -23.97 -20.50 -3.76
N GLU A 362 -25.03 -20.85 -4.49
CA GLU A 362 -25.40 -20.31 -5.80
C GLU A 362 -25.85 -18.84 -5.67
N GLY A 363 -24.92 -17.94 -5.37
CA GLY A 363 -25.11 -16.51 -5.57
C GLY A 363 -24.88 -16.18 -7.04
N GLU A 364 -25.93 -15.74 -7.75
CA GLU A 364 -25.87 -15.35 -9.15
C GLU A 364 -24.64 -14.50 -9.47
N LYS A 365 -23.81 -15.00 -10.40
CA LYS A 365 -22.65 -14.28 -10.94
C LYS A 365 -23.15 -13.07 -11.73
N ILE A 366 -23.04 -11.87 -11.16
CA ILE A 366 -23.23 -10.64 -11.91
C ILE A 366 -22.04 -10.48 -12.86
N SER A 367 -22.27 -10.79 -14.13
CA SER A 367 -21.31 -10.59 -15.23
C SER A 367 -20.87 -9.12 -15.28
N PHE A 368 -19.57 -8.89 -15.51
CA PHE A 368 -18.92 -7.59 -15.66
C PHE A 368 -19.68 -6.62 -16.60
N TRP A 369 -20.32 -7.18 -17.64
CA TRP A 369 -21.15 -6.44 -18.58
C TRP A 369 -22.42 -5.85 -17.95
N LYS A 370 -23.02 -6.54 -16.98
CA LYS A 370 -24.24 -6.10 -16.27
C LYS A 370 -23.94 -4.92 -15.33
N THR A 371 -22.73 -4.85 -14.76
CA THR A 371 -22.28 -3.72 -13.94
C THR A 371 -22.00 -2.47 -14.77
N ILE A 372 -21.48 -2.63 -15.99
CA ILE A 372 -21.25 -1.53 -16.93
C ILE A 372 -22.58 -1.00 -17.50
N LEU A 373 -23.49 -1.89 -17.89
CA LEU A 373 -24.83 -1.51 -18.38
C LEU A 373 -25.66 -0.76 -17.32
N ASN A 374 -25.61 -1.19 -16.05
CA ASN A 374 -26.31 -0.49 -14.96
C ASN A 374 -25.73 0.90 -14.64
N LYS A 375 -24.47 1.18 -15.01
CA LYS A 375 -23.87 2.50 -14.89
C LYS A 375 -24.23 3.44 -16.05
N LEU A 376 -24.57 2.91 -17.22
CA LEU A 376 -24.97 3.66 -18.40
C LEU A 376 -26.47 4.02 -18.40
N ASN A 377 -27.32 3.17 -17.82
CA ASN A 377 -28.77 3.41 -17.71
C ASN A 377 -29.19 4.29 -16.52
N LYS A 378 -28.23 4.84 -15.76
CA LYS A 378 -28.48 5.94 -14.81
C LYS A 378 -28.03 7.25 -15.45
N LYS A 379 -28.88 7.79 -16.33
CA LYS A 379 -28.90 9.19 -16.72
C LYS A 379 -30.34 9.67 -16.76
#